data_AF-W9Y7Y5-F1
#
_entry.id   AF-W9Y7Y5-F1
#
_cell.length_a   1.000
_cell.length_b   1.000
_cell.length_c   1.000
_cell.angle_alpha   90.00
_cell.angle_beta   90.00
_cell.angle_gamma   90.00
#
_symmetry.space_group_name_H-M   'P 1'
#
loop_
_entity.id
_entity.type
_entity.pdbx_description
1 polymer ?
#
loop_
_entity_poly.entity_id
_entity_poly.type
_entity_poly.pdbx_seq_one_letter_code
_entity_poly.pdbx_strand_id
1 'polypeptide(L)'
;MPPPRSRDTSVRLMQQFLFATRPQQRSICLQCRSRRRNSPRSTLHARSLAQATHARPRAGLLVPSTETQGLQVQGPVQNHSQTTHFSTSTTAFKKSSASSKSSRKSPPVTAPNRDVHVPDNAATRERDSEVDPYDFSELNDKISKAISRLKEALVKTREAGRVTPDMVEGLPVELNVKGHDAHGAPPHKERLRIGDLASVVPKGGRMMQVFCAESAHVKPICSSIIGSPHSLVPQVDQNNPLLVLVPVPPMTAETRAQARAEMKKVFDRSSLEIRNARGDAQKRFRKMETQKLVIVDELHKAHKQMEEIVRKAQDEAKKLYDGAAKAME
;
A
#
# COMPACT_ATOMS: atom_id res chain seq x y z
N MET A 1 -20.70 -60.37 -19.40
CA MET A 1 -21.04 -60.94 -18.07
C MET A 1 -19.80 -60.94 -17.18
N PRO A 2 -19.54 -59.85 -16.44
CA PRO A 2 -18.67 -59.88 -15.27
C PRO A 2 -19.49 -60.10 -13.97
N PRO A 3 -18.94 -60.78 -12.95
CA PRO A 3 -19.65 -61.17 -11.74
C PRO A 3 -19.88 -60.01 -10.73
N PRO A 4 -20.86 -60.16 -9.81
CA PRO A 4 -21.37 -59.07 -8.99
C PRO A 4 -20.60 -58.81 -7.69
N ARG A 5 -20.74 -57.57 -7.24
CA ARG A 5 -20.33 -57.00 -5.95
C ARG A 5 -21.02 -57.71 -4.77
N SER A 6 -20.27 -58.12 -3.74
CA SER A 6 -20.82 -58.35 -2.40
C SER A 6 -20.28 -57.29 -1.43
N ARG A 7 -21.22 -56.55 -0.83
CA ARG A 7 -21.04 -55.77 0.40
C ARG A 7 -20.83 -56.75 1.55
N ASP A 8 -19.91 -56.43 2.45
CA ASP A 8 -19.89 -56.77 3.89
C ASP A 8 -18.45 -57.01 4.39
N THR A 9 -17.72 -55.92 4.61
CA THR A 9 -16.59 -55.90 5.56
C THR A 9 -16.52 -54.50 6.17
N SER A 10 -17.43 -54.23 7.09
CA SER A 10 -17.33 -53.10 8.01
C SER A 10 -17.63 -53.69 9.38
N VAL A 11 -16.79 -53.37 10.37
CA VAL A 11 -16.73 -53.95 11.73
C VAL A 11 -15.79 -55.17 11.85
N ARG A 12 -14.48 -54.92 11.80
CA ARG A 12 -13.44 -55.51 12.67
C ARG A 12 -12.04 -55.13 12.15
N LEU A 13 -11.55 -53.96 12.53
CA LEU A 13 -10.12 -53.75 12.83
C LEU A 13 -9.98 -52.41 13.56
N MET A 14 -10.36 -52.42 14.83
CA MET A 14 -9.75 -51.54 15.81
C MET A 14 -8.34 -52.06 16.06
N GLN A 15 -7.42 -51.14 16.35
CA GLN A 15 -6.17 -51.34 17.09
C GLN A 15 -4.88 -51.29 16.24
N GLN A 16 -4.01 -50.37 16.68
CA GLN A 16 -2.62 -50.11 16.28
C GLN A 16 -2.43 -49.12 15.11
N PHE A 17 -2.27 -47.84 15.45
CA PHE A 17 -1.12 -46.99 15.10
C PHE A 17 -1.36 -45.57 15.66
N LEU A 18 -1.18 -45.41 16.97
CA LEU A 18 -0.99 -44.11 17.63
C LEU A 18 0.38 -44.16 18.30
N PHE A 19 1.41 -43.70 17.61
CA PHE A 19 2.72 -43.46 18.19
C PHE A 19 2.83 -42.00 18.63
N ALA A 20 3.10 -41.85 19.91
CA ALA A 20 3.23 -40.61 20.63
C ALA A 20 4.63 -40.00 20.45
N THR A 21 4.68 -38.70 20.12
CA THR A 21 5.85 -37.85 20.39
C THR A 21 5.42 -36.76 21.37
N ARG A 22 5.71 -36.97 22.65
CA ARG A 22 5.51 -36.01 23.75
C ARG A 22 6.59 -34.92 23.69
N PRO A 23 6.24 -33.62 23.81
CA PRO A 23 7.20 -32.57 24.12
C PRO A 23 7.53 -32.57 25.63
N GLN A 24 8.83 -32.52 25.93
CA GLN A 24 9.40 -32.36 27.27
C GLN A 24 8.94 -31.04 27.91
N GLN A 25 8.11 -31.16 28.95
CA GLN A 25 7.74 -30.07 29.85
C GLN A 25 8.94 -29.70 30.72
N ARG A 26 9.42 -28.46 30.60
CA ARG A 26 10.33 -27.86 31.58
C ARG A 26 9.51 -27.40 32.79
N SER A 27 9.69 -28.08 33.90
CA SER A 27 9.12 -27.75 35.21
C SER A 27 9.69 -26.41 35.72
N ILE A 28 8.81 -25.44 35.89
CA ILE A 28 9.07 -24.18 36.60
C ILE A 28 9.20 -24.53 38.09
N CYS A 29 10.39 -24.31 38.65
CA CYS A 29 10.65 -24.52 40.07
C CYS A 29 9.97 -23.41 40.89
N LEU A 30 8.89 -23.76 41.60
CA LEU A 30 8.26 -22.96 42.65
C LEU A 30 9.14 -22.96 43.91
N GLN A 31 10.24 -22.20 43.91
CA GLN A 31 11.05 -22.03 45.12
C GLN A 31 11.75 -20.66 45.26
N CYS A 32 11.12 -19.57 44.79
CA CYS A 32 11.53 -18.19 45.14
C CYS A 32 10.37 -17.33 45.66
N ARG A 33 9.41 -17.94 46.36
CA ARG A 33 8.28 -17.24 46.99
C ARG A 33 8.28 -17.41 48.51
N SER A 34 9.28 -16.85 49.19
CA SER A 34 9.15 -16.38 50.59
C SER A 34 10.47 -15.86 51.16
N ARG A 35 10.65 -14.54 51.21
CA ARG A 35 11.24 -13.86 52.38
C ARG A 35 10.87 -12.36 52.38
N ARG A 36 9.93 -12.05 53.28
CA ARG A 36 9.81 -10.91 54.21
C ARG A 36 10.06 -9.50 53.64
N ARG A 37 9.04 -8.63 53.53
CA ARG A 37 8.50 -7.76 54.61
C ARG A 37 9.60 -7.06 55.43
N ASN A 38 9.82 -5.77 55.18
CA ASN A 38 9.56 -4.70 56.16
C ASN A 38 9.78 -3.30 55.55
N SER A 39 8.77 -2.44 55.73
CA SER A 39 8.81 -0.98 55.56
C SER A 39 9.63 -0.31 56.70
N PRO A 40 9.94 1.00 56.61
CA PRO A 40 8.95 1.97 57.10
C PRO A 40 8.83 3.27 56.28
N ARG A 41 7.63 3.86 56.44
CA ARG A 41 7.30 5.28 56.24
C ARG A 41 8.31 6.20 56.94
N SER A 42 8.61 7.33 56.31
CA SER A 42 8.70 8.60 57.03
C SER A 42 8.31 9.77 56.12
N THR A 43 7.67 10.71 56.79
CA THR A 43 6.85 11.83 56.35
C THR A 43 7.66 13.09 56.09
N LEU A 44 7.12 13.93 55.17
CA LEU A 44 7.08 15.39 55.20
C LEU A 44 8.40 16.16 55.38
N HIS A 45 8.76 16.99 54.39
CA HIS A 45 8.89 18.42 54.64
C HIS A 45 8.65 19.23 53.37
N ALA A 46 7.68 20.12 53.46
CA ALA A 46 7.46 21.23 52.56
C ALA A 46 8.64 22.22 52.61
N ARG A 47 9.02 22.77 51.46
CA ARG A 47 9.57 24.12 51.38
C ARG A 47 9.21 24.76 50.03
N SER A 48 8.28 25.70 50.16
CA SER A 48 7.99 26.80 49.24
C SER A 48 9.21 27.72 49.12
N LEU A 49 9.51 28.22 47.91
CA LEU A 49 9.49 29.66 47.59
C LEU A 49 10.13 29.97 46.23
N ALA A 50 9.57 31.03 45.63
CA ALA A 50 10.18 31.97 44.68
C ALA A 50 10.36 31.49 43.23
N GLN A 51 9.49 31.94 42.32
CA GLN A 51 9.61 33.20 41.57
C GLN A 51 10.73 33.17 40.53
N ALA A 52 10.35 33.12 39.24
CA ALA A 52 11.00 33.89 38.19
C ALA A 52 10.11 33.89 36.94
N THR A 53 9.35 34.97 36.82
CA THR A 53 8.73 35.46 35.61
C THR A 53 9.79 35.72 34.54
N HIS A 54 9.66 35.13 33.35
CA HIS A 54 10.20 35.75 32.14
C HIS A 54 9.14 35.83 31.06
N ALA A 55 8.67 37.07 30.90
CA ALA A 55 7.82 37.56 29.85
C ALA A 55 8.45 37.33 28.48
N ARG A 56 7.63 36.87 27.52
CA ARG A 56 7.90 37.02 26.09
C ARG A 56 7.29 38.36 25.64
N PRO A 57 8.04 39.30 25.06
CA PRO A 57 7.44 40.47 24.46
C PRO A 57 6.82 40.13 23.10
N ARG A 58 5.70 40.83 22.86
CA ARG A 58 4.91 40.92 21.64
C ARG A 58 5.01 42.37 21.17
N ALA A 59 5.33 42.59 19.89
CA ALA A 59 5.23 43.82 19.05
C ALA A 59 6.52 43.96 18.20
N GLY A 60 6.54 44.42 16.95
CA GLY A 60 5.55 45.01 16.05
C GLY A 60 5.97 44.71 14.59
N LEU A 61 5.02 44.64 13.65
CA LEU A 61 4.63 45.74 12.76
C LEU A 61 5.82 46.40 12.04
N LEU A 62 6.03 46.01 10.78
CA LEU A 62 6.53 46.89 9.72
C LEU A 62 6.04 46.38 8.36
N VAL A 63 5.15 47.18 7.81
CA VAL A 63 4.65 47.19 6.43
C VAL A 63 5.75 47.78 5.53
N PRO A 64 5.82 47.36 4.26
CA PRO A 64 5.84 48.39 3.21
C PRO A 64 4.82 48.10 2.11
N SER A 65 3.88 49.04 1.96
CA SER A 65 3.30 49.49 0.69
C SER A 65 4.44 49.98 -0.21
N THR A 66 4.45 49.99 -1.54
CA THR A 66 3.47 50.11 -2.62
C THR A 66 4.23 49.76 -3.89
N GLU A 67 3.62 49.12 -4.89
CA GLU A 67 3.70 49.62 -6.26
C GLU A 67 2.62 48.99 -7.13
N THR A 68 1.79 49.89 -7.66
CA THR A 68 0.60 49.66 -8.45
C THR A 68 0.97 49.92 -9.91
N GLN A 69 0.84 48.92 -10.77
CA GLN A 69 0.73 49.08 -12.22
C GLN A 69 -0.44 48.17 -12.60
N GLY A 70 -1.56 48.60 -13.16
CA GLY A 70 -1.78 49.64 -14.15
C GLY A 70 -2.69 49.00 -15.21
N LEU A 71 -4.00 49.06 -14.99
CA LEU A 71 -5.03 48.66 -15.94
C LEU A 71 -4.88 49.48 -17.22
N GLN A 72 -4.74 48.83 -18.38
CA GLN A 72 -5.09 49.43 -19.66
C GLN A 72 -6.27 48.69 -20.28
N VAL A 73 -7.40 49.40 -20.27
CA VAL A 73 -8.58 49.19 -21.09
C VAL A 73 -8.29 49.80 -22.45
N GLN A 74 -8.39 49.02 -23.52
CA GLN A 74 -8.58 49.56 -24.87
C GLN A 74 -9.90 49.05 -25.41
N GLY A 75 -10.79 50.00 -25.69
CA GLY A 75 -12.05 49.84 -26.38
C GLY A 75 -11.89 49.82 -27.91
N PRO A 76 -12.99 49.91 -28.66
CA PRO A 76 -13.28 48.99 -29.76
C PRO A 76 -13.20 49.65 -31.15
N VAL A 77 -12.85 48.90 -32.21
CA VAL A 77 -13.15 49.33 -33.58
C VAL A 77 -13.24 48.12 -34.56
N GLN A 78 -14.46 47.92 -35.09
CA GLN A 78 -14.81 47.53 -36.49
C GLN A 78 -14.33 46.18 -37.06
N ASN A 79 -14.89 45.59 -38.12
CA ASN A 79 -16.19 45.60 -38.78
C ASN A 79 -16.02 44.57 -39.92
N HIS A 80 -16.75 43.45 -39.91
CA HIS A 80 -16.96 42.70 -41.16
C HIS A 80 -18.33 42.03 -41.16
N SER A 81 -19.22 42.71 -41.87
CA SER A 81 -20.48 42.25 -42.41
C SER A 81 -20.29 41.03 -43.31
N GLN A 82 -20.95 39.92 -42.97
CA GLN A 82 -21.45 38.99 -43.99
C GLN A 82 -22.88 38.60 -43.65
N THR A 83 -23.77 39.12 -44.48
CA THR A 83 -25.17 38.74 -44.63
C THR A 83 -25.27 37.29 -45.09
N THR A 84 -26.29 36.55 -44.66
CA THR A 84 -27.16 35.75 -45.54
C THR A 84 -28.34 35.11 -44.79
N HIS A 85 -29.50 35.70 -45.02
CA HIS A 85 -30.83 35.12 -45.30
C HIS A 85 -31.33 33.88 -44.53
N PHE A 86 -32.40 34.11 -43.76
CA PHE A 86 -33.40 33.12 -43.42
C PHE A 86 -34.08 32.57 -44.69
N SER A 87 -34.20 31.25 -44.80
CA SER A 87 -35.13 30.60 -45.73
C SER A 87 -35.88 29.48 -45.03
N THR A 88 -37.18 29.71 -44.85
CA THR A 88 -38.18 28.73 -44.47
C THR A 88 -38.65 28.01 -45.72
N SER A 89 -38.48 26.68 -45.79
CA SER A 89 -39.39 25.83 -46.54
C SER A 89 -39.40 24.41 -46.01
N THR A 90 -40.60 23.89 -45.85
CA THR A 90 -40.95 22.56 -45.37
C THR A 90 -41.01 21.60 -46.54
N THR A 91 -40.23 20.52 -46.51
CA THR A 91 -40.38 19.43 -47.48
C THR A 91 -41.41 18.44 -46.97
N ALA A 92 -42.64 18.59 -47.45
CA ALA A 92 -43.71 17.61 -47.28
C ALA A 92 -43.37 16.32 -48.04
N PHE A 93 -43.16 15.22 -47.31
CA PHE A 93 -43.04 13.89 -47.92
C PHE A 93 -44.43 13.38 -48.33
N LYS A 94 -44.58 13.12 -49.63
CA LYS A 94 -45.77 12.50 -50.23
C LYS A 94 -45.97 11.09 -49.66
N LYS A 95 -47.16 10.87 -49.11
CA LYS A 95 -47.71 9.55 -48.76
C LYS A 95 -48.02 8.78 -50.06
N SER A 96 -47.20 7.79 -50.41
CA SER A 96 -47.57 6.81 -51.43
C SER A 96 -48.25 5.60 -50.77
N SER A 97 -49.49 5.38 -51.15
CA SER A 97 -50.29 4.21 -50.82
C SER A 97 -50.03 3.13 -51.87
N ALA A 98 -49.22 2.13 -51.54
CA ALA A 98 -49.25 0.83 -52.21
C ALA A 98 -48.58 -0.23 -51.32
N SER A 99 -49.41 -1.14 -50.83
CA SER A 99 -49.07 -2.32 -50.05
C SER A 99 -48.35 -3.37 -50.90
N SER A 100 -47.31 -3.99 -50.34
CA SER A 100 -47.00 -5.39 -50.62
C SER A 100 -46.69 -6.10 -49.29
N LYS A 101 -47.61 -7.00 -48.91
CA LYS A 101 -47.51 -7.99 -47.84
C LYS A 101 -46.09 -8.57 -47.77
N SER A 102 -45.31 -8.19 -46.75
CA SER A 102 -44.12 -8.93 -46.35
C SER A 102 -44.40 -9.58 -45.00
N SER A 103 -44.51 -10.91 -45.02
CA SER A 103 -44.51 -11.75 -43.84
C SER A 103 -43.12 -11.63 -43.18
N ARG A 104 -42.97 -10.70 -42.23
CA ARG A 104 -41.89 -10.80 -41.24
C ARG A 104 -42.49 -11.33 -39.96
N LYS A 105 -42.14 -12.58 -39.64
CA LYS A 105 -42.32 -13.13 -38.29
C LYS A 105 -41.57 -12.19 -37.33
N SER A 106 -42.28 -11.57 -36.40
CA SER A 106 -41.69 -10.81 -35.31
C SER A 106 -40.74 -11.74 -34.55
N PRO A 107 -39.52 -11.31 -34.17
CA PRO A 107 -38.71 -12.08 -33.24
C PRO A 107 -39.50 -12.26 -31.93
N PRO A 108 -39.36 -13.42 -31.24
CA PRO A 108 -40.06 -13.64 -29.99
C PRO A 108 -39.64 -12.56 -29.00
N VAL A 109 -40.62 -11.79 -28.53
CA VAL A 109 -40.41 -10.80 -27.47
C VAL A 109 -40.24 -11.61 -26.18
N THR A 110 -39.01 -11.99 -25.87
CA THR A 110 -38.68 -12.43 -24.52
C THR A 110 -38.94 -11.24 -23.62
N ALA A 111 -39.86 -11.39 -22.67
CA ALA A 111 -40.15 -10.34 -21.69
C ALA A 111 -38.83 -9.87 -21.08
N PRO A 112 -38.53 -8.56 -21.06
CA PRO A 112 -37.35 -8.08 -20.38
C PRO A 112 -37.43 -8.51 -18.92
N ASN A 113 -36.32 -9.03 -18.41
CA ASN A 113 -36.18 -9.37 -17.00
C ASN A 113 -36.61 -8.15 -16.18
N ARG A 114 -37.68 -8.28 -15.39
CA ARG A 114 -38.39 -7.13 -14.77
C ARG A 114 -37.54 -6.36 -13.76
N ASP A 115 -36.36 -6.88 -13.43
CA ASP A 115 -35.45 -6.32 -12.44
C ASP A 115 -34.35 -5.43 -13.03
N VAL A 116 -34.33 -5.20 -14.35
CA VAL A 116 -33.33 -4.32 -15.00
C VAL A 116 -34.00 -3.08 -15.57
N HIS A 117 -33.83 -1.95 -14.88
CA HIS A 117 -34.19 -0.64 -15.42
C HIS A 117 -33.31 -0.33 -16.64
N VAL A 118 -33.93 -0.09 -17.80
CA VAL A 118 -33.21 0.30 -19.01
C VAL A 118 -33.26 1.83 -19.08
N PRO A 119 -32.12 2.53 -18.97
CA PRO A 119 -32.10 3.99 -18.95
C PRO A 119 -32.53 4.57 -20.31
N ASP A 120 -33.38 5.60 -20.26
CA ASP A 120 -33.97 6.26 -21.42
C ASP A 120 -32.94 7.05 -22.27
N ASN A 121 -31.74 7.34 -21.73
CA ASN A 121 -30.67 8.04 -22.45
C ASN A 121 -29.25 7.79 -21.88
N ALA A 122 -28.20 8.07 -22.67
CA ALA A 122 -26.81 7.78 -22.30
C ALA A 122 -26.33 8.49 -21.00
N ALA A 123 -26.94 9.62 -20.66
CA ALA A 123 -26.62 10.39 -19.45
C ALA A 123 -27.25 9.86 -18.15
N THR A 124 -28.22 8.94 -18.23
CA THR A 124 -28.85 8.33 -17.03
C THR A 124 -28.20 7.01 -16.62
N ARG A 125 -27.37 6.40 -17.49
CA ARG A 125 -26.72 5.10 -17.26
C ARG A 125 -25.87 5.01 -15.98
N GLU A 126 -25.24 6.11 -15.56
CA GLU A 126 -24.41 6.12 -14.35
C GLU A 126 -25.16 6.58 -13.10
N ARG A 127 -26.37 7.15 -13.26
CA ARG A 127 -27.19 7.56 -12.11
C ARG A 127 -27.73 6.36 -11.34
N ASP A 128 -27.99 5.24 -12.01
CA ASP A 128 -28.51 4.03 -11.36
C ASP A 128 -27.47 3.40 -10.41
N SER A 129 -26.18 3.47 -10.76
CA SER A 129 -25.05 3.12 -9.86
C SER A 129 -24.88 4.10 -8.68
N GLU A 130 -25.53 5.26 -8.72
CA GLU A 130 -25.47 6.27 -7.65
C GLU A 130 -26.60 6.09 -6.61
N VAL A 131 -27.58 5.21 -6.88
CA VAL A 131 -28.82 5.08 -6.11
C VAL A 131 -28.86 3.82 -5.22
N ASP A 132 -27.99 2.82 -5.43
CA ASP A 132 -27.98 1.62 -4.58
C ASP A 132 -27.29 1.89 -3.22
N PRO A 133 -28.01 1.85 -2.08
CA PRO A 133 -27.43 2.04 -0.75
C PRO A 133 -26.43 0.96 -0.37
N TYR A 134 -26.52 -0.22 -0.99
CA TYR A 134 -25.70 -1.38 -0.68
C TYR A 134 -24.47 -1.50 -1.56
N ASP A 135 -24.23 -0.53 -2.46
CA ASP A 135 -23.00 -0.48 -3.22
C ASP A 135 -21.82 -0.01 -2.36
N PHE A 136 -21.07 -0.99 -1.85
CA PHE A 136 -19.83 -0.78 -1.10
C PHE A 136 -18.56 -0.93 -1.97
N SER A 137 -18.69 -1.04 -3.30
CA SER A 137 -17.54 -1.28 -4.21
C SER A 137 -16.42 -0.26 -4.00
N GLU A 138 -16.76 1.02 -4.05
CA GLU A 138 -15.78 2.10 -3.88
C GLU A 138 -15.16 2.17 -2.48
N LEU A 139 -15.94 1.83 -1.45
CA LEU A 139 -15.44 1.76 -0.07
C LEU A 139 -14.41 0.63 0.05
N ASN A 140 -14.75 -0.55 -0.48
CA ASN A 140 -13.87 -1.71 -0.49
C ASN A 140 -12.61 -1.47 -1.33
N ASP A 141 -12.73 -0.76 -2.46
CA ASP A 141 -11.58 -0.39 -3.29
C ASP A 141 -10.65 0.58 -2.59
N LYS A 142 -11.18 1.60 -1.91
CA LYS A 142 -10.36 2.53 -1.12
C LYS A 142 -9.69 1.84 0.06
N ILE A 143 -10.42 0.97 0.76
CA ILE A 143 -9.89 0.20 1.89
C ILE A 143 -8.81 -0.78 1.43
N SER A 144 -9.04 -1.52 0.35
CA SER A 144 -8.07 -2.50 -0.17
C SER A 144 -6.78 -1.81 -0.64
N LYS A 145 -6.89 -0.64 -1.29
CA LYS A 145 -5.73 0.20 -1.65
C LYS A 145 -4.99 0.72 -0.41
N ALA A 146 -5.69 1.13 0.63
CA ALA A 146 -5.06 1.56 1.88
C ALA A 146 -4.31 0.40 2.56
N ILE A 147 -4.91 -0.79 2.57
CA ILE A 147 -4.29 -2.01 3.13
C ILE A 147 -3.11 -2.47 2.27
N SER A 148 -3.17 -2.40 0.94
CA SER A 148 -2.04 -2.78 0.08
C SER A 148 -0.86 -1.85 0.29
N ARG A 149 -1.08 -0.53 0.35
CA ARG A 149 -0.06 0.47 0.69
C ARG A 149 0.53 0.23 2.08
N LEU A 150 -0.29 -0.10 3.07
CA LEU A 150 0.18 -0.45 4.41
C LEU A 150 1.11 -1.67 4.36
N LYS A 151 0.73 -2.75 3.66
CA LYS A 151 1.54 -3.96 3.52
C LYS A 151 2.88 -3.66 2.86
N GLU A 152 2.87 -2.96 1.73
CA GLU A 152 4.09 -2.58 1.01
C GLU A 152 5.02 -1.71 1.86
N ALA A 153 4.45 -0.72 2.55
CA ALA A 153 5.22 0.17 3.40
C ALA A 153 5.78 -0.56 4.64
N LEU A 154 5.04 -1.49 5.25
CA LEU A 154 5.55 -2.31 6.35
C LEU A 154 6.69 -3.23 5.92
N VAL A 155 6.65 -3.81 4.72
CA VAL A 155 7.77 -4.60 4.17
C VAL A 155 9.01 -3.72 4.01
N LYS A 156 8.86 -2.53 3.43
CA LYS A 156 9.96 -1.56 3.26
C LYS A 156 10.55 -1.11 4.59
N THR A 157 9.73 -0.77 5.59
CA THR A 157 10.22 -0.34 6.91
C THR A 157 10.79 -1.50 7.73
N ARG A 158 10.33 -2.74 7.52
CA ARG A 158 10.94 -3.93 8.12
C ARG A 158 12.35 -4.17 7.58
N GLU A 159 12.54 -3.90 6.30
CA GLU A 159 13.85 -3.96 5.64
C GLU A 159 14.73 -2.75 5.99
N ALA A 160 14.13 -1.60 6.34
CA ALA A 160 14.85 -0.42 6.82
C ALA A 160 15.61 -0.73 8.11
N GLY A 161 16.93 -0.90 7.98
CA GLY A 161 17.83 -1.30 9.07
C GLY A 161 18.49 -2.67 8.87
N ARG A 162 18.01 -3.46 7.91
CA ARG A 162 18.73 -4.63 7.39
C ARG A 162 19.27 -4.29 6.01
N VAL A 163 20.51 -4.70 5.73
CA VAL A 163 21.03 -4.60 4.36
C VAL A 163 20.28 -5.62 3.49
N THR A 164 19.54 -5.12 2.51
CA THR A 164 18.86 -5.93 1.49
C THR A 164 19.76 -6.11 0.25
N PRO A 165 19.54 -7.16 -0.56
CA PRO A 165 20.24 -7.33 -1.83
C PRO A 165 20.11 -6.10 -2.74
N ASP A 166 18.90 -5.54 -2.85
CA ASP A 166 18.61 -4.34 -3.66
C ASP A 166 19.50 -3.14 -3.28
N MET A 167 19.82 -2.95 -1.99
CA MET A 167 20.72 -1.88 -1.53
C MET A 167 22.16 -2.11 -2.00
N VAL A 168 22.62 -3.37 -2.03
CA VAL A 168 23.97 -3.73 -2.47
C VAL A 168 24.07 -3.66 -3.99
N GLU A 169 23.06 -4.13 -4.73
CA GLU A 169 23.01 -4.05 -6.19
C GLU A 169 23.07 -2.61 -6.69
N GLY A 170 22.46 -1.67 -5.96
CA GLY A 170 22.48 -0.24 -6.28
C GLY A 170 23.81 0.48 -6.03
N LEU A 171 24.82 -0.17 -5.42
CA LEU A 171 26.10 0.47 -5.13
C LEU A 171 26.92 0.70 -6.42
N PRO A 172 27.54 1.89 -6.56
CA PRO A 172 28.42 2.17 -7.69
C PRO A 172 29.79 1.50 -7.50
N VAL A 173 30.27 0.82 -8.53
CA VAL A 173 31.61 0.24 -8.64
C VAL A 173 32.41 1.09 -9.61
N GLU A 174 33.58 1.54 -9.17
CA GLU A 174 34.54 2.23 -10.03
C GLU A 174 35.45 1.19 -10.69
N LEU A 175 35.29 1.03 -12.01
CA LEU A 175 36.15 0.19 -12.83
C LEU A 175 37.17 1.08 -13.55
N ASN A 176 38.44 0.70 -13.48
CA ASN A 176 39.49 1.31 -14.28
C ASN A 176 39.57 0.55 -15.61
N VAL A 177 38.84 1.01 -16.63
CA VAL A 177 38.90 0.41 -17.96
C VAL A 177 40.24 0.78 -18.59
N LYS A 178 41.11 -0.22 -18.78
CA LYS A 178 42.40 -0.04 -19.45
C LYS A 178 42.16 0.07 -20.96
N GLY A 179 42.98 0.84 -21.66
CA GLY A 179 42.76 1.18 -23.09
C GLY A 179 42.62 0.01 -24.07
N HIS A 180 43.01 -1.21 -23.68
CA HIS A 180 42.79 -2.43 -24.46
C HIS A 180 41.32 -2.91 -24.42
N ASP A 181 40.65 -2.74 -23.29
CA ASP A 181 39.26 -3.18 -23.07
C ASP A 181 38.26 -2.05 -23.38
N ALA A 182 38.76 -0.83 -23.60
CA ALA A 182 37.99 0.38 -23.85
C ALA A 182 37.56 0.56 -25.32
N HIS A 183 37.71 -0.45 -26.19
CA HIS A 183 37.38 -0.37 -27.62
C HIS A 183 37.88 0.92 -28.32
N GLY A 184 39.09 1.39 -27.97
CA GLY A 184 39.71 2.59 -28.55
C GLY A 184 39.44 3.92 -27.82
N ALA A 185 38.69 3.92 -26.72
CA ALA A 185 38.53 5.08 -25.84
C ALA A 185 39.73 5.27 -24.89
N PRO A 186 40.07 6.51 -24.47
CA PRO A 186 41.10 6.74 -23.49
C PRO A 186 40.78 6.05 -22.15
N PRO A 187 41.79 5.65 -21.37
CA PRO A 187 41.57 5.01 -20.07
C PRO A 187 40.77 5.96 -19.17
N HIS A 188 39.56 5.55 -18.79
CA HIS A 188 38.67 6.32 -17.96
C HIS A 188 38.10 5.46 -16.83
N LYS A 189 37.65 6.13 -15.76
CA LYS A 189 36.95 5.50 -14.66
C LYS A 189 35.48 5.38 -15.01
N GLU A 190 34.99 4.17 -15.16
CA GLU A 190 33.59 3.90 -15.42
C GLU A 190 32.88 3.57 -14.10
N ARG A 191 31.68 4.12 -13.88
CA ARG A 191 30.87 3.86 -12.69
C ARG A 191 29.69 2.98 -13.08
N LEU A 192 29.80 1.68 -12.85
CA LEU A 192 28.72 0.71 -13.06
C LEU A 192 28.06 0.36 -11.74
N ARG A 193 26.85 -0.22 -11.77
CA ARG A 193 26.23 -0.74 -10.55
C ARG A 193 26.73 -2.15 -10.28
N ILE A 194 26.74 -2.57 -9.01
CA ILE A 194 27.03 -3.97 -8.66
C ILE A 194 26.07 -4.91 -9.38
N GLY A 195 24.78 -4.55 -9.51
CA GLY A 195 23.77 -5.37 -10.18
C GLY A 195 24.07 -5.66 -11.67
N ASP A 196 24.84 -4.81 -12.35
CA ASP A 196 25.23 -5.02 -13.75
C ASP A 196 26.42 -5.98 -13.88
N LEU A 197 27.26 -6.04 -12.84
CA LEU A 197 28.53 -6.78 -12.81
C LEU A 197 28.42 -8.12 -12.05
N ALA A 198 27.41 -8.24 -11.18
CA ALA A 198 27.25 -9.35 -10.26
C ALA A 198 25.78 -9.56 -9.86
N SER A 199 25.42 -10.81 -9.57
CA SER A 199 24.12 -11.17 -9.01
C SER A 199 24.21 -11.30 -7.49
N VAL A 200 23.35 -10.61 -6.75
CA VAL A 200 23.33 -10.64 -5.28
C VAL A 200 22.21 -11.54 -4.80
N VAL A 201 22.56 -12.57 -4.02
CA VAL A 201 21.62 -13.57 -3.50
C VAL A 201 21.74 -13.65 -1.97
N PRO A 202 20.65 -13.50 -1.21
CA PRO A 202 20.70 -13.68 0.24
C PRO A 202 20.89 -15.17 0.59
N LYS A 203 22.08 -15.52 1.09
CA LYS A 203 22.36 -16.85 1.66
C LYS A 203 21.79 -16.88 3.07
N GLY A 204 20.51 -17.29 3.17
CA GLY A 204 19.68 -17.40 4.38
C GLY A 204 20.33 -17.10 5.73
N GLY A 205 19.71 -16.21 6.52
CA GLY A 205 20.23 -15.76 7.80
C GLY A 205 20.94 -14.41 7.70
N ARG A 206 22.22 -14.37 8.08
CA ARG A 206 23.04 -13.14 8.19
C ARG A 206 24.13 -13.06 7.13
N MET A 207 24.03 -13.83 6.05
CA MET A 207 25.02 -13.80 4.97
C MET A 207 24.35 -13.49 3.64
N MET A 208 25.09 -12.80 2.78
CA MET A 208 24.73 -12.54 1.40
C MET A 208 25.84 -13.08 0.52
N GLN A 209 25.48 -13.59 -0.65
CA GLN A 209 26.39 -14.08 -1.66
C GLN A 209 26.32 -13.15 -2.86
N VAL A 210 27.47 -12.64 -3.28
CA VAL A 210 27.60 -11.84 -4.50
C VAL A 210 28.35 -12.71 -5.50
N PHE A 211 27.67 -13.08 -6.58
CA PHE A 211 28.23 -13.85 -7.69
C PHE A 211 28.75 -12.89 -8.75
N CYS A 212 30.06 -12.76 -8.85
CA CYS A 212 30.70 -11.90 -9.84
C CYS A 212 30.71 -12.58 -11.21
N ALA A 213 30.43 -11.83 -12.28
CA ALA A 213 30.49 -12.35 -13.65
C ALA A 213 31.92 -12.72 -14.08
N GLU A 214 32.89 -11.88 -13.73
CA GLU A 214 34.30 -12.06 -14.05
C GLU A 214 35.21 -11.93 -12.83
N SER A 215 36.34 -12.63 -12.84
CA SER A 215 37.33 -12.56 -11.76
C SER A 215 38.02 -11.19 -11.66
N ALA A 216 38.04 -10.42 -12.75
CA ALA A 216 38.60 -9.07 -12.77
C ALA A 216 37.77 -8.08 -11.94
N HIS A 217 36.45 -8.28 -11.85
CA HIS A 217 35.53 -7.38 -11.13
C HIS A 217 35.44 -7.64 -9.63
N VAL A 218 35.91 -8.80 -9.15
CA VAL A 218 35.84 -9.20 -7.73
C VAL A 218 36.49 -8.16 -6.82
N LYS A 219 37.69 -7.68 -7.15
CA LYS A 219 38.42 -6.68 -6.34
C LYS A 219 37.70 -5.32 -6.31
N PRO A 220 37.33 -4.71 -7.46
CA PRO A 220 36.52 -3.49 -7.47
C PRO A 220 35.20 -3.58 -6.70
N ILE A 221 34.49 -4.71 -6.83
CA ILE A 221 33.23 -4.95 -6.10
C ILE A 221 33.49 -4.99 -4.60
N CYS A 222 34.50 -5.74 -4.13
CA CYS A 222 34.88 -5.77 -2.72
C CYS A 222 35.22 -4.37 -2.19
N SER A 223 35.98 -3.58 -2.94
CA SER A 223 36.31 -2.19 -2.57
C SER A 223 35.07 -1.30 -2.49
N SER A 224 34.12 -1.43 -3.42
CA SER A 224 32.85 -0.69 -3.40
C SER A 224 31.99 -1.05 -2.18
N ILE A 225 31.89 -2.35 -1.85
CA ILE A 225 31.13 -2.83 -0.68
C ILE A 225 31.74 -2.30 0.62
N ILE A 226 33.08 -2.27 0.74
CA ILE A 226 33.77 -1.72 1.92
C ILE A 226 33.55 -0.22 2.05
N GLY A 227 33.62 0.51 0.92
CA GLY A 227 33.40 1.96 0.88
C GLY A 227 31.93 2.39 0.98
N SER A 228 31.00 1.43 1.02
CA SER A 228 29.57 1.70 1.15
C SER A 228 29.21 2.30 2.51
N PRO A 229 28.11 3.07 2.62
CA PRO A 229 27.62 3.59 3.90
C PRO A 229 27.15 2.50 4.88
N HIS A 230 27.29 1.22 4.53
CA HIS A 230 26.81 0.08 5.31
C HIS A 230 27.93 -0.65 6.04
N SER A 231 29.19 -0.23 5.86
CA SER A 231 30.37 -0.73 6.58
C SER A 231 30.46 -2.27 6.59
N LEU A 232 30.21 -2.88 5.42
CA LEU A 232 30.22 -4.33 5.24
C LEU A 232 31.63 -4.83 4.90
N VAL A 233 31.97 -6.02 5.39
CA VAL A 233 33.30 -6.64 5.16
C VAL A 233 33.15 -7.86 4.26
N PRO A 234 33.33 -7.73 2.93
CA PRO A 234 33.26 -8.85 2.01
C PRO A 234 34.40 -9.84 2.24
N GLN A 235 34.10 -11.13 2.19
CA GLN A 235 35.04 -12.24 2.29
C GLN A 235 34.97 -13.06 1.00
N VAL A 236 36.08 -13.14 0.26
CA VAL A 236 36.16 -13.97 -0.94
C VAL A 236 36.25 -15.44 -0.52
N ASP A 237 35.46 -16.32 -1.15
CA ASP A 237 35.53 -17.75 -0.88
C ASP A 237 36.84 -18.34 -1.45
N GLN A 238 37.50 -19.20 -0.66
CA GLN A 238 38.75 -19.84 -1.06
C GLN A 238 38.54 -20.89 -2.15
N ASN A 239 37.35 -21.51 -2.19
CA ASN A 239 37.02 -22.54 -3.18
C ASN A 239 36.55 -21.96 -4.52
N ASN A 240 35.86 -20.80 -4.49
CA ASN A 240 35.27 -20.17 -5.66
C ASN A 240 35.67 -18.69 -5.72
N PRO A 241 36.64 -18.31 -6.58
CA PRO A 241 37.15 -16.94 -6.62
C PRO A 241 36.13 -15.91 -7.12
N LEU A 242 35.04 -16.36 -7.76
CA LEU A 242 33.95 -15.52 -8.24
C LEU A 242 32.87 -15.26 -7.17
N LEU A 243 32.93 -15.97 -6.04
CA LEU A 243 31.94 -15.88 -4.98
C LEU A 243 32.46 -15.00 -3.84
N VAL A 244 31.71 -13.94 -3.52
CA VAL A 244 31.99 -13.06 -2.39
C VAL A 244 30.90 -13.22 -1.33
N LEU A 245 31.29 -13.59 -0.12
CA LEU A 245 30.42 -13.71 1.05
C LEU A 245 30.41 -12.39 1.81
N VAL A 246 29.24 -11.80 2.01
CA VAL A 246 29.07 -10.56 2.77
C VAL A 246 28.29 -10.86 4.05
N PRO A 247 28.92 -10.77 5.23
CA PRO A 247 28.23 -10.89 6.50
C PRO A 247 27.45 -9.61 6.80
N VAL A 248 26.15 -9.75 7.06
CA VAL A 248 25.26 -8.65 7.44
C VAL A 248 25.25 -8.52 8.96
N PRO A 249 25.64 -7.36 9.51
CA PRO A 249 25.61 -7.14 10.96
C PRO A 249 24.17 -7.17 11.50
N PRO A 250 23.99 -7.49 12.79
CA PRO A 250 22.67 -7.38 13.42
C PRO A 250 22.22 -5.91 13.47
N MET A 251 20.91 -5.71 13.32
CA MET A 251 20.31 -4.39 13.46
C MET A 251 20.53 -3.85 14.89
N THR A 252 21.07 -2.63 14.99
CA THR A 252 21.34 -1.97 16.27
C THR A 252 20.05 -1.60 17.01
N ALA A 253 20.12 -1.34 18.31
CA ALA A 253 18.94 -0.96 19.10
C ALA A 253 18.32 0.37 18.62
N GLU A 254 19.15 1.32 18.22
CA GLU A 254 18.72 2.64 17.73
C GLU A 254 17.99 2.54 16.39
N THR A 255 18.55 1.78 15.43
CA THR A 255 17.92 1.54 14.12
C THR A 255 16.59 0.79 14.26
N ARG A 256 16.50 -0.18 15.17
CA ARG A 256 15.23 -0.83 15.53
C ARG A 256 14.19 0.16 16.06
N ALA A 257 14.58 1.08 16.94
CA ALA A 257 13.67 2.07 17.49
C ALA A 257 13.16 3.06 16.43
N GLN A 258 14.04 3.49 15.53
CA GLN A 258 13.68 4.34 14.39
C GLN A 258 12.69 3.64 13.45
N ALA A 259 12.97 2.39 13.07
CA ALA A 259 12.07 1.60 12.23
C ALA A 259 10.69 1.42 12.88
N ARG A 260 10.60 1.18 14.20
CA ARG A 260 9.30 1.11 14.91
C ARG A 260 8.54 2.43 14.88
N ALA A 261 9.23 3.56 15.05
CA ALA A 261 8.62 4.86 14.97
C ALA A 261 8.06 5.15 13.56
N GLU A 262 8.77 4.71 12.52
CA GLU A 262 8.32 4.80 11.14
C GLU A 262 7.12 3.88 10.85
N MET A 263 7.15 2.63 11.29
CA MET A 263 6.00 1.71 11.16
C MET A 263 4.74 2.30 11.79
N LYS A 264 4.86 2.93 12.96
CA LYS A 264 3.73 3.60 13.61
C LYS A 264 3.19 4.75 12.76
N LYS A 265 4.06 5.59 12.20
CA LYS A 265 3.65 6.69 11.29
C LYS A 265 2.92 6.15 10.05
N VAL A 266 3.40 5.04 9.47
CA VAL A 266 2.77 4.39 8.31
C VAL A 266 1.38 3.82 8.68
N PHE A 267 1.27 3.19 9.85
CA PHE A 267 0.00 2.69 10.37
C PHE A 267 -1.01 3.83 10.59
N ASP A 268 -0.57 4.92 11.22
CA ASP A 268 -1.44 6.09 11.48
C ASP A 268 -1.95 6.72 10.18
N ARG A 269 -1.11 6.80 9.13
CA ARG A 269 -1.52 7.25 7.79
C ARG A 269 -2.58 6.33 7.19
N SER A 270 -2.37 5.01 7.24
CA SER A 270 -3.31 4.03 6.68
C SER A 270 -4.64 4.02 7.44
N SER A 271 -4.59 4.16 8.77
CA SER A 271 -5.77 4.31 9.62
C SER A 271 -6.56 5.58 9.28
N LEU A 272 -5.87 6.68 8.96
CA LEU A 272 -6.50 7.90 8.48
C LEU A 272 -7.15 7.70 7.10
N GLU A 273 -6.51 7.00 6.17
CA GLU A 273 -7.10 6.68 4.86
C GLU A 273 -8.40 5.87 4.99
N ILE A 274 -8.44 4.87 5.89
CA ILE A 274 -9.66 4.09 6.17
C ILE A 274 -10.76 5.01 6.76
N ARG A 275 -10.41 5.94 7.65
CA ARG A 275 -11.37 6.91 8.20
C ARG A 275 -11.89 7.88 7.13
N ASN A 276 -11.04 8.30 6.21
CA ASN A 276 -11.43 9.16 5.09
C ASN A 276 -12.39 8.42 4.15
N ALA A 277 -12.12 7.15 3.84
CA ALA A 277 -13.01 6.31 3.04
C ALA A 277 -14.40 6.15 3.68
N ARG A 278 -14.44 5.93 5.01
CA ARG A 278 -15.71 5.94 5.77
C ARG A 278 -16.40 7.30 5.67
N GLY A 279 -15.67 8.40 5.80
CA GLY A 279 -16.21 9.75 5.68
C GLY A 279 -16.83 10.02 4.31
N ASP A 280 -16.23 9.52 3.24
CA ASP A 280 -16.78 9.62 1.88
C ASP A 280 -18.06 8.81 1.71
N ALA A 281 -18.12 7.59 2.25
CA ALA A 281 -19.33 6.77 2.24
C ALA A 281 -20.45 7.43 3.07
N GLN A 282 -20.15 7.97 4.24
CA GLN A 282 -21.12 8.73 5.04
C GLN A 282 -21.64 9.98 4.32
N LYS A 283 -20.79 10.70 3.58
CA LYS A 283 -21.24 11.83 2.73
C LYS A 283 -22.20 11.37 1.63
N ARG A 284 -22.00 10.18 1.04
CA ARG A 284 -22.94 9.60 0.06
C ARG A 284 -24.29 9.27 0.67
N PHE A 285 -24.30 8.61 1.83
CA PHE A 285 -25.54 8.33 2.55
C PHE A 285 -26.34 9.60 2.87
N ARG A 286 -25.67 10.67 3.31
CA ARG A 286 -26.32 11.98 3.56
C ARG A 286 -26.90 12.61 2.29
N LYS A 287 -26.23 12.46 1.15
CA LYS A 287 -26.74 12.95 -0.15
C LYS A 287 -28.01 12.19 -0.55
N MET A 288 -28.00 10.86 -0.43
CA MET A 288 -29.17 10.02 -0.73
C MET A 288 -30.36 10.33 0.20
N GLU A 289 -30.10 10.58 1.48
CA GLU A 289 -31.13 11.00 2.45
C GLU A 289 -31.74 12.36 2.08
N THR A 290 -30.90 13.35 1.77
CA THR A 290 -31.34 14.71 1.41
C THR A 290 -32.15 14.71 0.12
N GLN A 291 -31.71 13.92 -0.87
CA GLN A 291 -32.38 13.77 -2.17
C GLN A 291 -33.60 12.84 -2.11
N LYS A 292 -33.83 12.17 -0.97
CA LYS A 292 -34.90 11.19 -0.75
C LYS A 292 -34.96 10.11 -1.83
N LEU A 293 -33.79 9.67 -2.31
CA LEU A 293 -33.70 8.63 -3.35
C LEU A 293 -34.06 7.24 -2.81
N VAL A 294 -33.92 7.05 -1.49
CA VAL A 294 -33.96 5.74 -0.82
C VAL A 294 -34.79 5.87 0.46
N ILE A 295 -35.45 4.77 0.86
CA ILE A 295 -36.16 4.67 2.13
C ILE A 295 -35.18 4.75 3.32
N VAL A 296 -35.54 5.53 4.34
CA VAL A 296 -34.70 5.78 5.53
C VAL A 296 -34.29 4.48 6.24
N ASP A 297 -35.19 3.50 6.33
CA ASP A 297 -34.91 2.21 6.96
C ASP A 297 -33.84 1.39 6.23
N GLU A 298 -33.79 1.49 4.90
CA GLU A 298 -32.76 0.83 4.09
C GLU A 298 -31.40 1.52 4.26
N LEU A 299 -31.38 2.86 4.28
CA LEU A 299 -30.19 3.64 4.59
C LEU A 299 -29.61 3.28 5.97
N HIS A 300 -30.46 3.11 6.99
CA HIS A 300 -30.03 2.69 8.31
C HIS A 300 -29.39 1.29 8.33
N LYS A 301 -29.92 0.34 7.53
CA LYS A 301 -29.34 -1.00 7.39
C LYS A 301 -28.00 -0.95 6.65
N ALA A 302 -27.93 -0.22 5.54
CA ALA A 302 -26.71 -0.01 4.78
C ALA A 302 -25.62 0.65 5.62
N HIS A 303 -25.96 1.66 6.43
CA HIS A 303 -25.01 2.31 7.34
C HIS A 303 -24.43 1.34 8.38
N LYS A 304 -25.25 0.43 8.94
CA LYS A 304 -24.75 -0.60 9.87
C LYS A 304 -23.75 -1.53 9.17
N GLN A 305 -24.06 -1.99 7.96
CA GLN A 305 -23.16 -2.85 7.18
C GLN A 305 -21.84 -2.15 6.82
N MET A 306 -21.91 -0.87 6.43
CA MET A 306 -20.72 -0.04 6.19
C MET A 306 -19.80 0.00 7.42
N GLU A 307 -20.35 0.28 8.61
CA GLU A 307 -19.56 0.35 9.85
C GLU A 307 -18.93 -1.01 10.20
N GLU A 308 -19.61 -2.13 9.92
CA GLU A 308 -19.02 -3.47 10.09
C GLU A 308 -17.83 -3.71 9.15
N ILE A 309 -17.93 -3.32 7.88
CA ILE A 309 -16.83 -3.42 6.90
C ILE A 309 -15.63 -2.60 7.37
N VAL A 310 -15.86 -1.35 7.77
CA VAL A 310 -14.80 -0.45 8.25
C VAL A 310 -14.15 -0.98 9.52
N ARG A 311 -14.94 -1.52 10.46
CA ARG A 311 -14.40 -2.14 11.68
C ARG A 311 -13.49 -3.33 11.36
N LYS A 312 -13.92 -4.23 10.47
CA LYS A 312 -13.10 -5.37 10.01
C LYS A 312 -11.78 -4.89 9.41
N ALA A 313 -11.83 -3.88 8.53
CA ALA A 313 -10.64 -3.29 7.92
C ALA A 313 -9.67 -2.66 8.93
N GLN A 314 -10.19 -1.96 9.95
CA GLN A 314 -9.37 -1.40 11.02
C GLN A 314 -8.70 -2.48 11.86
N ASP A 315 -9.41 -3.56 12.18
CA ASP A 315 -8.86 -4.68 12.94
C ASP A 315 -7.81 -5.46 12.13
N GLU A 316 -8.00 -5.61 10.81
CA GLU A 316 -7.00 -6.17 9.91
C GLU A 316 -5.72 -5.31 9.84
N ALA A 317 -5.87 -3.99 9.69
CA ALA A 317 -4.74 -3.06 9.68
C ALA A 317 -3.94 -3.13 11.00
N LYS A 318 -4.62 -3.22 12.15
CA LYS A 318 -3.97 -3.41 13.46
C LYS A 318 -3.23 -4.73 13.55
N LYS A 319 -3.84 -5.84 13.13
CA LYS A 319 -3.20 -7.17 13.13
C LYS A 319 -1.93 -7.18 12.28
N LEU A 320 -1.95 -6.53 11.12
CA LEU A 320 -0.77 -6.41 10.24
C LEU A 320 0.35 -5.62 10.94
N TYR A 321 0.01 -4.49 11.58
CA TYR A 321 0.96 -3.69 12.34
C TYR A 321 1.55 -4.46 13.53
N ASP A 322 0.72 -5.10 14.36
CA ASP A 322 1.18 -5.86 15.52
C ASP A 322 2.03 -7.07 15.11
N GLY A 323 1.68 -7.72 14.00
CA GLY A 323 2.47 -8.80 13.42
C GLY A 323 3.85 -8.32 12.96
N ALA A 324 3.91 -7.17 12.29
CA ALA A 324 5.16 -6.56 11.86
C ALA A 324 6.03 -6.08 13.04
N ALA A 325 5.41 -5.46 14.05
CA ALA A 325 6.10 -4.98 15.24
C ALA A 325 6.75 -6.13 16.04
N LYS A 326 6.03 -7.25 16.20
CA LYS A 326 6.57 -8.46 16.85
C LYS A 326 7.71 -9.11 16.07
N ALA A 327 7.70 -9.03 14.74
CA ALA A 327 8.78 -9.57 13.91
C ALA A 327 10.10 -8.78 14.02
N MET A 328 10.08 -7.60 14.65
CA MET A 328 11.22 -6.69 14.84
C MET A 328 11.74 -6.67 16.29
N GLU A 329 11.12 -7.46 17.17
CA GLU A 329 11.61 -7.77 18.53
C GLU A 329 12.55 -8.97 18.51
#